data_AF-A0A931TFS7-F1
#
_entry.id   AF-A0A931TFS7-F1
#
_cell.length_a   1.000
_cell.length_b   1.000
_cell.length_c   1.000
_cell.angle_alpha   90.00
_cell.angle_beta   90.00
_cell.angle_gamma   90.00
#
_symmetry.space_group_name_H-M   'P 1'
#
loop_
_entity.id
_entity.type
_entity.pdbx_description
1 polymer ?
#
loop_
_entity_poly.entity_id
_entity_poly.type
_entity_poly.pdbx_seq_one_letter_code
_entity_poly.pdbx_strand_id
1 'polypeptide(L)'
;MARAVGLALEVAAAGWYMIGIMKRRSRRAASLAVLAALTTTGAGAQTAQEVILRAKPAAVLVTARVDAEVTLSCGAGATTVTPAPFVETGTGWVVDGRGWVVTNAHVVDPAHTAPPWVVHELKRKAVDQACVAPVLARQGLRRGQRPDVEDQIRATVDLGKVEAKVAPAVMVMLSNGRTVRGDVTKFSPPLLLDAGGKPLPESGRDLALLRIPDGTYPALAAARSDPRIGDPIHVIGFPGVVLAHELLGKTASVEASVTNGSVSGVRQDAIGQDVIQTDAPAAHGNSGGPAIGQDGTVVGVLTFVSLSAGGDVVQGFNFLIPARDVTKFLAGTDVRAGESRFNAAWTAGLMDLAGDRYARALAALREADALMPGQPDVKRALQEADAKVKNPPPRPLPWAWITLALVVASGGGYGALAYRRWRNNRFRIKAKDVARMMEEGANPMLLDVRQPSAVTQSALRIPGARYIAPDALEKGQLNLDADPARTVVAYCT
;
A
#
# COMPACT_ATOMS: atom_id res chain seq x y z
N MET A 1 -16.82 8.18 -4.44
CA MET A 1 -17.25 8.94 -5.64
C MET A 1 -18.66 9.54 -5.52
N ALA A 2 -19.69 8.80 -5.08
CA ALA A 2 -21.06 9.33 -4.97
C ALA A 2 -21.22 10.57 -4.05
N ARG A 3 -20.48 10.63 -2.93
CA ARG A 3 -20.49 11.81 -2.02
C ARG A 3 -19.84 13.07 -2.61
N ALA A 4 -18.89 12.94 -3.54
CA ALA A 4 -18.22 14.08 -4.17
C ALA A 4 -19.07 14.70 -5.29
N VAL A 5 -19.87 13.88 -5.98
CA VAL A 5 -20.82 14.33 -7.01
C VAL A 5 -22.01 15.06 -6.38
N GLY A 6 -22.50 14.60 -5.22
CA GLY A 6 -23.56 15.28 -4.47
C GLY A 6 -23.16 16.69 -4.00
N LEU A 7 -21.95 16.83 -3.46
CA LEU A 7 -21.43 18.12 -2.99
C LEU A 7 -21.22 19.12 -4.15
N ALA A 8 -20.78 18.64 -5.32
CA ALA A 8 -20.59 19.50 -6.49
C ALA A 8 -21.91 20.04 -7.07
N LEU A 9 -22.99 19.25 -7.01
CA LEU A 9 -24.33 19.67 -7.45
C LEU A 9 -24.96 20.67 -6.47
N GLU A 10 -24.79 20.50 -5.16
CA GLU A 10 -25.29 21.47 -4.17
C GLU A 10 -24.54 22.81 -4.22
N VAL A 11 -23.21 22.80 -4.43
CA VAL A 11 -22.42 24.02 -4.59
C VAL A 11 -22.77 24.75 -5.90
N ALA A 12 -23.07 24.02 -6.98
CA ALA A 12 -23.54 24.62 -8.23
C ALA A 12 -24.93 25.25 -8.08
N ALA A 13 -25.85 24.60 -7.35
CA ALA A 13 -27.18 25.13 -7.07
C ALA A 13 -27.13 26.38 -6.17
N ALA A 14 -26.29 26.37 -5.14
CA ALA A 14 -26.07 27.52 -4.25
C ALA A 14 -25.39 28.71 -4.98
N GLY A 15 -24.46 28.43 -5.90
CA GLY A 15 -23.81 29.43 -6.73
C GLY A 15 -24.79 30.16 -7.66
N TRP A 16 -25.74 29.43 -8.26
CA TRP A 16 -26.78 30.02 -9.11
C TRP A 16 -27.79 30.86 -8.32
N TYR A 17 -28.15 30.43 -7.11
CA TYR A 17 -29.07 31.18 -6.24
C TYR A 17 -28.46 32.52 -5.77
N MET A 18 -27.16 32.55 -5.49
CA MET A 18 -26.44 33.76 -5.07
C MET A 18 -26.19 34.76 -6.23
N ILE A 19 -26.04 34.27 -7.46
CA ILE A 19 -25.89 35.13 -8.66
C ILE A 19 -27.19 35.90 -9.00
N GLY A 20 -28.35 35.38 -8.58
CA GLY A 20 -29.64 36.05 -8.74
C GLY A 20 -29.85 37.28 -7.84
N ILE A 21 -29.11 37.40 -6.72
CA ILE A 21 -29.39 38.37 -5.65
C ILE A 21 -28.42 39.57 -5.65
N MET A 22 -27.28 39.53 -6.36
CA MET A 22 -26.26 40.58 -6.26
C MET A 22 -26.34 41.69 -7.33
N LYS A 23 -26.36 42.95 -6.87
CA LYS A 23 -26.33 44.19 -7.68
C LYS A 23 -25.10 44.26 -8.62
N ARG A 24 -25.32 44.86 -9.80
CA ARG A 24 -24.42 44.99 -10.97
C ARG A 24 -22.96 45.39 -10.74
N ARG A 25 -22.56 45.94 -9.58
CA ARG A 25 -21.21 46.51 -9.37
C ARG A 25 -20.14 45.50 -8.88
N SER A 26 -20.51 44.31 -8.41
CA SER A 26 -19.52 43.32 -7.92
C SER A 26 -19.07 42.27 -8.95
N ARG A 27 -19.56 42.34 -10.21
CA ARG A 27 -19.34 41.31 -11.24
C ARG A 27 -17.89 41.15 -11.73
N ARG A 28 -16.97 42.07 -11.41
CA ARG A 28 -15.57 42.01 -11.88
C ARG A 28 -14.61 41.28 -10.94
N ALA A 29 -14.98 41.03 -9.68
CA ALA A 29 -14.07 40.45 -8.70
C ALA A 29 -14.21 38.92 -8.52
N ALA A 30 -15.30 38.31 -9.01
CA ALA A 30 -15.60 36.90 -8.72
C ALA A 30 -15.10 35.90 -9.80
N SER A 31 -14.48 36.36 -10.89
CA SER A 31 -14.09 35.51 -12.02
C SER A 31 -12.68 34.88 -11.91
N LEU A 32 -11.92 35.16 -10.85
CA LEU A 32 -10.51 34.77 -10.74
C LEU A 32 -10.21 33.72 -9.65
N ALA A 33 -11.19 33.32 -8.83
CA ALA A 33 -10.93 32.46 -7.67
C ALA A 33 -11.25 30.96 -7.85
N VAL A 34 -11.78 30.52 -8.99
CA VAL A 34 -12.25 29.13 -9.17
C VAL A 34 -11.29 28.27 -10.01
N LEU A 35 -10.23 28.83 -10.60
CA LEU A 35 -9.35 28.09 -11.51
C LEU A 35 -8.00 27.61 -10.92
N ALA A 36 -7.81 27.70 -9.60
CA ALA A 36 -6.52 27.43 -8.94
C ALA A 36 -6.50 26.19 -8.02
N ALA A 37 -7.46 25.27 -8.13
CA ALA A 37 -7.61 24.14 -7.19
C ALA A 37 -7.38 22.74 -7.79
N LEU A 38 -6.77 22.61 -8.98
CA LEU A 38 -6.67 21.30 -9.67
C LEU A 38 -5.26 20.88 -10.14
N THR A 39 -4.20 21.46 -9.58
CA THR A 39 -2.83 20.97 -9.84
C THR A 39 -2.01 20.90 -8.56
N THR A 40 -2.44 20.07 -7.61
CA THR A 40 -1.49 19.43 -6.69
C THR A 40 -1.38 17.97 -7.12
N THR A 41 -0.52 17.70 -8.10
CA THR A 41 0.08 16.37 -8.21
C THR A 41 1.00 16.21 -7.01
N GLY A 42 0.41 15.84 -5.86
CA GLY A 42 1.20 15.37 -4.74
C GLY A 42 2.01 14.19 -5.25
N ALA A 43 3.33 14.24 -5.06
CA ALA A 43 4.17 13.06 -5.13
C ALA A 43 3.53 12.02 -4.20
N GLY A 44 2.88 11.01 -4.78
CA GLY A 44 2.02 10.10 -4.05
C GLY A 44 2.85 9.34 -3.01
N ALA A 45 2.45 9.44 -1.74
CA ALA A 45 2.92 8.50 -0.73
C ALA A 45 2.66 7.08 -1.24
N GLN A 46 3.68 6.21 -1.18
CA GLN A 46 3.53 4.82 -1.59
C GLN A 46 2.42 4.17 -0.77
N THR A 47 1.61 3.36 -1.42
CA THR A 47 0.58 2.60 -0.70
C THR A 47 1.25 1.48 0.10
N ALA A 48 0.65 1.08 1.24
CA ALA A 48 1.15 -0.06 2.01
C ALA A 48 1.27 -1.33 1.16
N GLN A 49 0.35 -1.53 0.22
CA GLN A 49 0.40 -2.65 -0.73
C GLN A 49 1.64 -2.58 -1.63
N GLU A 50 1.99 -1.40 -2.15
CA GLU A 50 3.17 -1.21 -3.00
C GLU A 50 4.46 -1.52 -2.25
N VAL A 51 4.58 -1.03 -1.01
CA VAL A 51 5.70 -1.30 -0.11
C VAL A 51 5.86 -2.80 0.14
N ILE A 52 4.76 -3.48 0.47
CA ILE A 52 4.75 -4.92 0.72
C ILE A 52 5.14 -5.71 -0.55
N LEU A 53 4.59 -5.36 -1.72
CA LEU A 53 4.89 -6.05 -2.97
C LEU A 53 6.36 -5.89 -3.39
N ARG A 54 6.98 -4.76 -3.08
CA ARG A 54 8.43 -4.54 -3.32
C ARG A 54 9.28 -5.37 -2.37
N ALA A 55 8.87 -5.52 -1.12
CA ALA A 55 9.66 -6.16 -0.08
C ALA A 55 9.52 -7.69 -0.03
N LYS A 56 8.30 -8.20 -0.26
CA LYS A 56 7.96 -9.63 -0.09
C LYS A 56 8.91 -10.60 -0.82
N PRO A 57 9.35 -10.34 -2.07
CA PRO A 57 10.26 -11.27 -2.77
C PRO A 57 11.62 -11.46 -2.09
N ALA A 58 12.08 -10.54 -1.25
CA ALA A 58 13.37 -10.63 -0.57
C ALA A 58 13.33 -11.49 0.72
N ALA A 59 12.14 -11.80 1.23
CA ALA A 59 11.97 -12.66 2.39
C ALA A 59 12.28 -14.12 2.04
N VAL A 60 12.91 -14.83 2.97
CA VAL A 60 13.33 -16.23 2.81
C VAL A 60 12.97 -17.03 4.06
N LEU A 61 12.66 -18.32 3.89
CA LEU A 61 12.53 -19.24 5.02
C LEU A 61 13.91 -19.80 5.32
N VAL A 62 14.36 -19.64 6.56
CA VAL A 62 15.62 -20.21 7.05
C VAL A 62 15.29 -21.44 7.88
N THR A 63 15.99 -22.53 7.63
CA THR A 63 15.80 -23.81 8.32
C THR A 63 17.14 -24.30 8.84
N ALA A 64 17.30 -24.35 10.17
CA ALA A 64 18.38 -25.08 10.80
C ALA A 64 17.98 -26.54 10.94
N ARG A 65 18.73 -27.43 10.28
CA ARG A 65 18.50 -28.87 10.32
C ARG A 65 19.73 -29.55 10.92
N VAL A 66 19.51 -30.43 11.88
CA VAL A 66 20.56 -31.29 12.44
C VAL A 66 20.14 -32.75 12.25
N ASP A 67 20.77 -33.38 11.28
CA ASP A 67 20.69 -34.83 11.09
C ASP A 67 21.62 -35.53 12.08
N ALA A 68 21.30 -36.76 12.46
CA ALA A 68 22.17 -37.58 13.29
C ALA A 68 22.13 -39.05 12.90
N GLU A 69 23.26 -39.70 13.10
CA GLU A 69 23.41 -41.15 13.14
C GLU A 69 23.77 -41.53 14.57
N VAL A 70 22.92 -42.33 15.22
CA VAL A 70 23.03 -42.63 16.65
C VAL A 70 23.19 -44.12 16.83
N THR A 71 24.25 -44.52 17.54
CA THR A 71 24.54 -45.92 17.87
C THR A 71 24.23 -46.17 19.33
N LEU A 72 23.31 -47.10 19.60
CA LEU A 72 22.89 -47.46 20.95
C LEU A 72 22.58 -48.96 21.06
N SER A 73 22.50 -49.49 22.28
CA SER A 73 22.11 -50.87 22.54
C SER A 73 20.88 -50.92 23.43
N CYS A 74 19.84 -51.61 22.98
CA CYS A 74 18.61 -51.85 23.74
C CYS A 74 18.63 -53.23 24.44
N GLY A 75 19.82 -53.74 24.78
CA GLY A 75 20.01 -55.05 25.44
C GLY A 75 20.21 -56.25 24.51
N ALA A 76 20.05 -56.09 23.19
CA ALA A 76 20.21 -57.17 22.19
C ALA A 76 21.41 -56.98 21.24
N GLY A 77 22.32 -56.04 21.56
CA GLY A 77 23.47 -55.66 20.73
C GLY A 77 23.40 -54.20 20.27
N ALA A 78 24.53 -53.67 19.79
CA ALA A 78 24.62 -52.31 19.26
C ALA A 78 23.84 -52.20 17.94
N THR A 79 23.00 -51.17 17.83
CA THR A 79 22.20 -50.85 16.66
C THR A 79 22.39 -49.37 16.33
N THR A 80 22.54 -49.07 15.04
CA THR A 80 22.65 -47.70 14.55
C THR A 80 21.33 -47.29 13.90
N VAL A 81 20.81 -46.13 14.29
CA VAL A 81 19.57 -45.57 13.75
C VAL A 81 19.76 -44.10 13.37
N THR A 82 18.98 -43.67 12.37
CA THR A 82 18.88 -42.28 11.95
C THR A 82 17.53 -41.71 12.43
N PRO A 83 17.48 -41.05 13.60
CA PRO A 83 16.25 -40.44 14.10
C PRO A 83 15.74 -39.33 13.18
N ALA A 84 14.46 -38.98 13.34
CA ALA A 84 13.94 -37.78 12.71
C ALA A 84 14.79 -36.56 13.11
N PRO A 85 15.22 -35.73 12.14
CA PRO A 85 16.13 -34.62 12.37
C PRO A 85 15.56 -33.63 13.38
N PHE A 86 16.46 -32.88 14.01
CA PHE A 86 16.06 -31.65 14.67
C PHE A 86 15.90 -30.57 13.60
N VAL A 87 14.78 -29.87 13.62
CA VAL A 87 14.47 -28.83 12.64
C VAL A 87 13.95 -27.62 13.39
N GLU A 88 14.60 -26.49 13.19
CA GLU A 88 14.13 -25.18 13.61
C GLU A 88 13.95 -24.30 12.38
N THR A 89 12.89 -23.52 12.37
CA THR A 89 12.53 -22.66 11.24
C THR A 89 12.34 -21.24 11.70
N GLY A 90 12.85 -20.31 10.90
CA GLY A 90 12.61 -18.88 11.05
C GLY A 90 12.54 -18.22 9.69
N THR A 91 12.43 -16.91 9.71
CA THR A 91 12.48 -16.07 8.53
C THR A 91 13.82 -15.36 8.46
N GLY A 92 14.33 -15.13 7.26
CA GLY A 92 15.37 -14.14 7.03
C GLY A 92 14.97 -13.24 5.86
N TRP A 93 15.86 -12.35 5.49
CA TRP A 93 15.73 -11.63 4.23
C TRP A 93 17.08 -11.44 3.57
N VAL A 94 17.06 -11.37 2.25
CA VAL A 94 18.24 -11.02 1.47
C VAL A 94 18.54 -9.54 1.68
N VAL A 95 19.66 -9.24 2.32
CA VAL A 95 20.12 -7.86 2.56
C VAL A 95 20.89 -7.33 1.36
N ASP A 96 21.52 -8.19 0.56
CA ASP A 96 22.25 -7.81 -0.66
C ASP A 96 22.01 -8.87 -1.73
N GLY A 97 21.61 -8.41 -2.91
CA GLY A 97 21.15 -9.21 -4.03
C GLY A 97 22.20 -10.14 -4.63
N ARG A 98 23.46 -10.07 -4.17
CA ARG A 98 24.54 -11.01 -4.50
C ARG A 98 24.49 -12.31 -3.70
N GLY A 99 23.62 -12.42 -2.69
CA GLY A 99 23.42 -13.64 -1.91
C GLY A 99 23.77 -13.52 -0.42
N TRP A 100 23.59 -12.35 0.18
CA TRP A 100 23.73 -12.18 1.62
C TRP A 100 22.35 -12.14 2.28
N VAL A 101 22.17 -12.93 3.33
CA VAL A 101 20.90 -13.05 4.06
C VAL A 101 21.13 -12.72 5.53
N VAL A 102 20.27 -11.90 6.11
CA VAL A 102 20.23 -11.66 7.55
C VAL A 102 19.03 -12.40 8.15
N THR A 103 19.23 -12.95 9.35
CA THR A 103 18.22 -13.63 10.18
C THR A 103 18.61 -13.48 11.65
N ASN A 104 17.78 -13.96 12.57
CA ASN A 104 18.20 -14.11 13.96
C ASN A 104 19.23 -15.22 14.14
N ALA A 105 20.05 -15.08 15.17
CA ALA A 105 21.06 -16.07 15.52
C ALA A 105 20.43 -17.34 16.08
N HIS A 106 19.40 -17.24 16.94
CA HIS A 106 18.72 -18.42 17.49
C HIS A 106 18.13 -19.32 16.39
N VAL A 107 17.67 -18.74 15.28
CA VAL A 107 17.13 -19.51 14.12
C VAL A 107 18.17 -20.45 13.52
N VAL A 108 19.46 -20.09 13.56
CA VAL A 108 20.56 -20.87 12.97
C VAL A 108 21.42 -21.56 14.00
N ASP A 109 21.31 -21.20 15.29
CA ASP A 109 22.12 -21.72 16.39
C ASP A 109 22.13 -23.26 16.46
N PRO A 110 21.00 -23.99 16.34
CA PRO A 110 21.02 -25.45 16.38
C PRO A 110 21.96 -26.09 15.35
N ALA A 111 22.05 -25.50 14.16
CA ALA A 111 22.93 -25.99 13.09
C ALA A 111 24.32 -25.32 13.11
N HIS A 112 24.47 -24.15 13.74
CA HIS A 112 25.75 -23.46 13.83
C HIS A 112 26.64 -24.03 14.95
N THR A 113 26.07 -24.24 16.14
CA THR A 113 26.81 -24.65 17.33
C THR A 113 26.54 -26.10 17.73
N ALA A 114 25.43 -26.70 17.26
CA ALA A 114 24.99 -28.04 17.63
C ALA A 114 24.99 -28.26 19.16
N PRO A 115 24.24 -27.45 19.92
CA PRO A 115 24.36 -27.39 21.36
C PRO A 115 23.97 -28.74 22.02
N PRO A 116 24.48 -29.05 23.23
CA PRO A 116 24.29 -30.36 23.85
C PRO A 116 22.83 -30.80 23.99
N TRP A 117 21.91 -29.84 24.18
CA TRP A 117 20.48 -30.14 24.29
C TRP A 117 19.87 -30.65 22.97
N VAL A 118 20.35 -30.18 21.81
CA VAL A 118 19.93 -30.69 20.49
C VAL A 118 20.41 -32.13 20.31
N VAL A 119 21.66 -32.40 20.66
CA VAL A 119 22.22 -33.75 20.59
C VAL A 119 21.48 -34.69 21.55
N HIS A 120 21.17 -34.22 22.76
CA HIS A 120 20.37 -34.97 23.73
C HIS A 120 18.97 -35.29 23.20
N GLU A 121 18.30 -34.33 22.56
CA GLU A 121 17.00 -34.53 21.93
C GLU A 121 17.05 -35.59 20.81
N LEU A 122 18.08 -35.53 19.95
CA LEU A 122 18.31 -36.51 18.89
C LEU A 122 18.56 -37.91 19.44
N LYS A 123 19.36 -38.04 20.50
CA LYS A 123 19.56 -39.30 21.20
C LYS A 123 18.26 -39.84 21.81
N ARG A 124 17.44 -38.97 22.42
CA ARG A 124 16.11 -39.35 22.94
C ARG A 124 15.20 -39.88 21.83
N LYS A 125 15.15 -39.21 20.68
CA LYS A 125 14.40 -39.67 19.50
C LYS A 125 14.92 -41.02 18.97
N ALA A 126 16.24 -41.23 18.99
CA ALA A 126 16.85 -42.50 18.60
C ALA A 126 16.47 -43.64 19.55
N VAL A 127 16.43 -43.39 20.86
CA VAL A 127 15.93 -44.37 21.86
C VAL A 127 14.47 -44.71 21.63
N ASP A 128 13.63 -43.70 21.37
CA ASP A 128 12.21 -43.90 21.05
C ASP A 128 12.04 -44.80 19.81
N GLN A 129 12.85 -44.57 18.76
CA GLN A 129 12.79 -45.34 17.52
C GLN A 129 13.35 -46.75 17.65
N ALA A 130 14.50 -46.92 18.31
CA ALA A 130 15.24 -48.18 18.36
C ALA A 130 14.78 -49.10 19.51
N CYS A 131 14.44 -48.55 20.67
CA CYS A 131 14.11 -49.34 21.86
C CYS A 131 12.60 -49.35 22.14
N VAL A 132 11.93 -48.19 22.11
CA VAL A 132 10.52 -48.08 22.53
C VAL A 132 9.58 -48.63 21.46
N ALA A 133 9.67 -48.15 20.22
CA ALA A 133 8.74 -48.52 19.15
C ALA A 133 8.67 -50.05 18.88
N PRO A 134 9.78 -50.81 18.86
CA PRO A 134 9.71 -52.26 18.67
C PRO A 134 9.09 -53.03 19.85
N VAL A 135 9.22 -52.52 21.08
CA VAL A 135 8.58 -53.12 22.26
C VAL A 135 7.06 -52.87 22.22
N LEU A 136 6.66 -51.63 21.94
CA LEU A 136 5.24 -51.28 21.80
C LEU A 136 4.57 -52.10 20.69
N ALA A 137 5.24 -52.22 19.53
CA ALA A 137 4.74 -53.02 18.41
C ALA A 137 4.54 -54.50 18.78
N ARG A 138 5.47 -55.11 19.51
CA ARG A 138 5.35 -56.50 20.00
C ARG A 138 4.20 -56.68 20.99
N GLN A 139 3.87 -55.64 21.75
CA GLN A 139 2.78 -55.64 22.72
C GLN A 139 1.44 -55.16 22.12
N GLY A 140 1.39 -54.83 20.82
CA GLY A 140 0.19 -54.29 20.17
C GLY A 140 -0.23 -52.91 20.70
N LEU A 141 0.70 -52.17 21.31
CA LEU A 141 0.44 -50.86 21.91
C LEU A 141 0.76 -49.72 20.93
N ARG A 142 -0.01 -48.63 21.03
CA ARG A 142 0.29 -47.36 20.34
C ARG A 142 1.09 -46.43 21.27
N ARG A 143 1.86 -45.52 20.67
CA ARG A 143 2.58 -44.47 21.43
C ARG A 143 1.59 -43.64 22.24
N GLY A 144 1.94 -43.37 23.50
CA GLY A 144 1.11 -42.66 24.47
C GLY A 144 0.04 -43.50 25.15
N GLN A 145 -0.19 -44.76 24.73
CA GLN A 145 -1.18 -45.64 25.35
C GLN A 145 -0.72 -46.14 26.74
N ARG A 146 0.59 -46.32 26.93
CA ARG A 146 1.23 -46.71 28.20
C ARG A 146 2.52 -45.92 28.44
N PRO A 147 2.42 -44.64 28.87
CA PRO A 147 3.59 -43.79 29.09
C PRO A 147 4.57 -44.36 30.11
N ASP A 148 4.06 -45.07 31.11
CA ASP A 148 4.84 -45.75 32.15
C ASP A 148 5.80 -46.82 31.58
N VAL A 149 5.33 -47.59 30.60
CA VAL A 149 6.15 -48.61 29.91
C VAL A 149 7.20 -47.93 29.03
N GLU A 150 6.82 -46.86 28.33
CA GLU A 150 7.76 -46.10 27.50
C GLU A 150 8.89 -45.49 28.34
N ASP A 151 8.55 -44.88 29.48
CA ASP A 151 9.52 -44.26 30.39
C ASP A 151 10.43 -45.30 31.05
N GLN A 152 9.89 -46.47 31.40
CA GLN A 152 10.69 -47.58 31.91
C GLN A 152 11.73 -48.05 30.88
N ILE A 153 11.36 -48.13 29.60
CA ILE A 153 12.30 -48.48 28.52
C ILE A 153 13.35 -47.39 28.34
N ARG A 154 12.94 -46.12 28.31
CA ARG A 154 13.88 -44.98 28.20
C ARG A 154 14.91 -45.00 29.32
N ALA A 155 14.49 -45.31 30.55
CA ALA A 155 15.37 -45.38 31.72
C ALA A 155 16.42 -46.51 31.64
N THR A 156 16.22 -47.53 30.80
CA THR A 156 17.22 -48.60 30.60
C THR A 156 18.43 -48.15 29.77
N VAL A 157 18.32 -47.03 29.04
CA VAL A 157 19.38 -46.53 28.16
C VAL A 157 20.05 -45.31 28.80
N ASP A 158 21.34 -45.45 29.11
CA ASP A 158 22.18 -44.34 29.55
C ASP A 158 22.57 -43.45 28.35
N LEU A 159 21.86 -42.33 28.17
CA LEU A 159 22.10 -41.37 27.09
C LEU A 159 23.52 -40.78 27.09
N GLY A 160 24.22 -40.81 28.24
CA GLY A 160 25.61 -40.38 28.36
C GLY A 160 26.59 -41.29 27.62
N LYS A 161 26.25 -42.58 27.47
CA LYS A 161 27.07 -43.59 26.77
C LYS A 161 26.68 -43.78 25.30
N VAL A 162 25.60 -43.15 24.86
CA VAL A 162 25.15 -43.22 23.47
C VAL A 162 26.03 -42.33 22.60
N GLU A 163 26.62 -42.89 21.54
CA GLU A 163 27.37 -42.12 20.56
C GLU A 163 26.43 -41.58 19.48
N ALA A 164 26.60 -40.29 19.15
CA ALA A 164 25.81 -39.63 18.12
C ALA A 164 26.74 -38.82 17.20
N LYS A 165 26.71 -39.14 15.90
CA LYS A 165 27.38 -38.36 14.87
C LYS A 165 26.36 -37.42 14.23
N VAL A 166 26.55 -36.13 14.41
CA VAL A 166 25.64 -35.10 13.87
C VAL A 166 26.14 -34.52 12.55
N ALA A 167 25.20 -34.16 11.68
CA ALA A 167 25.43 -33.49 10.41
C ALA A 167 24.52 -32.25 10.33
N PRO A 168 24.96 -31.09 10.85
CA PRO A 168 24.17 -29.87 10.82
C PRO A 168 24.26 -29.17 9.45
N ALA A 169 23.15 -28.53 9.05
CA ALA A 169 23.05 -27.71 7.85
C ALA A 169 22.03 -26.59 8.02
N VAL A 170 22.36 -25.39 7.53
CA VAL A 170 21.40 -24.29 7.38
C VAL A 170 20.94 -24.24 5.93
N MET A 171 19.63 -24.31 5.74
CA MET A 171 18.98 -24.25 4.44
C MET A 171 18.17 -22.96 4.33
N VAL A 172 18.20 -22.34 3.16
CA VAL A 172 17.48 -21.11 2.85
C VAL A 172 16.55 -21.39 1.67
N MET A 173 15.25 -21.36 1.90
CA MET A 173 14.24 -21.44 0.84
C MET A 173 13.88 -20.03 0.39
N LEU A 174 14.15 -19.78 -0.89
CA LEU A 174 13.88 -18.53 -1.56
C LEU A 174 12.38 -18.40 -1.88
N SER A 175 11.93 -17.17 -2.14
CA SER A 175 10.55 -16.82 -2.49
C SER A 175 10.01 -17.49 -3.78
N ASN A 176 10.89 -18.02 -4.63
CA ASN A 176 10.51 -18.84 -5.79
C ASN A 176 10.43 -20.36 -5.48
N GLY A 177 10.57 -20.76 -4.21
CA GLY A 177 10.53 -22.14 -3.74
C GLY A 177 11.82 -22.94 -3.88
N ARG A 178 12.91 -22.33 -4.40
CA ARG A 178 14.21 -23.00 -4.49
C ARG A 178 14.91 -22.96 -3.13
N THR A 179 15.33 -24.13 -2.64
CA THR A 179 16.12 -24.25 -1.42
C THR A 179 17.61 -24.36 -1.74
N VAL A 180 18.42 -23.55 -1.06
CA VAL A 180 19.88 -23.52 -1.18
C VAL A 180 20.52 -23.65 0.19
N ARG A 181 21.78 -24.10 0.25
CA ARG A 181 22.56 -24.09 1.50
C ARG A 181 22.97 -22.64 1.84
N GLY A 182 22.90 -22.28 3.11
CA GLY A 182 23.43 -21.02 3.63
C GLY A 182 24.58 -21.27 4.60
N ASP A 183 25.71 -20.62 4.40
CA ASP A 183 26.85 -20.71 5.31
C ASP A 183 26.86 -19.51 6.26
N VAL A 184 26.98 -19.76 7.57
CA VAL A 184 27.02 -18.69 8.58
C VAL A 184 28.39 -18.00 8.54
N THR A 185 28.41 -16.73 8.14
CA THR A 185 29.66 -15.96 7.98
C THR A 185 29.90 -15.00 9.14
N LYS A 186 28.84 -14.58 9.84
CA LYS A 186 28.92 -13.73 11.03
C LYS A 186 27.80 -14.10 11.97
N PHE A 187 28.08 -14.12 13.27
CA PHE A 187 27.14 -14.58 14.29
C PHE A 187 27.25 -13.70 15.53
N SER A 188 26.10 -13.27 16.05
CA SER A 188 25.96 -12.57 17.32
C SER A 188 24.93 -13.34 18.14
N PRO A 189 25.34 -14.02 19.23
CA PRO A 189 24.46 -14.92 19.99
C PRO A 189 23.17 -14.25 20.45
N PRO A 190 22.10 -15.01 20.72
CA PRO A 190 20.91 -14.48 21.35
C PRO A 190 21.21 -13.97 22.78
N LEU A 191 20.26 -13.23 23.35
CA LEU A 191 20.27 -12.91 24.77
C LEU A 191 19.99 -14.20 25.56
N LEU A 192 20.99 -14.66 26.31
CA LEU A 192 20.88 -15.87 27.12
C LEU A 192 20.87 -15.49 28.59
N LEU A 193 19.98 -16.11 29.37
CA LEU A 193 19.87 -15.88 30.81
C LEU A 193 20.28 -17.14 31.57
N ASP A 194 20.96 -16.97 32.70
CA ASP A 194 21.20 -18.05 33.65
C ASP A 194 19.93 -18.45 34.41
N ALA A 195 20.02 -19.50 35.24
CA ALA A 195 18.90 -19.96 36.06
C ALA A 195 18.40 -18.90 37.07
N GLY A 196 19.21 -17.88 37.37
CA GLY A 196 18.86 -16.74 38.21
C GLY A 196 18.32 -15.53 37.43
N GLY A 197 18.13 -15.65 36.11
CA GLY A 197 17.63 -14.59 35.25
C GLY A 197 18.67 -13.51 34.89
N LYS A 198 19.96 -13.75 35.13
CA LYS A 198 21.03 -12.82 34.76
C LYS A 198 21.56 -13.11 33.36
N PRO A 199 21.89 -12.09 32.56
CA PRO A 199 22.49 -12.31 31.26
C PRO A 199 23.84 -13.01 31.33
N LEU A 200 24.03 -13.98 30.45
CA LEU A 200 25.31 -14.66 30.29
C LEU A 200 26.32 -13.77 29.53
N PRO A 201 27.64 -13.85 29.80
CA PRO A 201 28.66 -13.02 29.16
C PRO A 201 28.71 -13.11 27.63
N GLU A 202 28.33 -14.26 27.07
CA GLU A 202 28.26 -14.53 25.64
C GLU A 202 27.03 -13.93 24.95
N SER A 203 26.08 -13.36 25.72
CA SER A 203 24.86 -12.78 25.17
C SER A 203 25.17 -11.69 24.15
N GLY A 204 24.52 -11.79 22.99
CA GLY A 204 24.72 -10.88 21.87
C GLY A 204 23.44 -10.18 21.45
N ARG A 205 23.38 -9.82 20.16
CA ARG A 205 22.28 -9.08 19.54
C ARG A 205 21.23 -9.97 18.88
N ASP A 206 21.41 -11.30 18.89
CA ASP A 206 20.58 -12.25 18.17
C ASP A 206 20.55 -12.01 16.65
N LEU A 207 21.71 -11.86 16.01
CA LEU A 207 21.83 -11.67 14.56
C LEU A 207 22.81 -12.65 13.93
N ALA A 208 22.43 -13.20 12.77
CA ALA A 208 23.31 -14.00 11.94
C ALA A 208 23.31 -13.48 10.49
N LEU A 209 24.50 -13.53 9.87
CA LEU A 209 24.70 -13.29 8.45
C LEU A 209 25.01 -14.61 7.76
N LEU A 210 24.24 -14.91 6.73
CA LEU A 210 24.41 -16.10 5.89
C LEU A 210 24.90 -15.70 4.50
N ARG A 211 25.74 -16.54 3.91
CA ARG A 211 26.08 -16.51 2.49
C ARG A 211 25.39 -17.67 1.77
N ILE A 212 24.61 -17.34 0.76
CA ILE A 212 24.02 -18.32 -0.18
C ILE A 212 24.78 -18.28 -1.52
N PRO A 213 24.60 -19.27 -2.42
CA PRO A 213 25.26 -19.27 -3.72
C PRO A 213 25.01 -17.99 -4.51
N ASP A 214 26.05 -17.52 -5.20
CA ASP A 214 26.00 -16.28 -5.97
C ASP A 214 24.85 -16.28 -6.99
N GLY A 215 24.23 -15.12 -7.15
CA GLY A 215 23.08 -14.96 -8.02
C GLY A 215 22.58 -13.53 -8.09
N THR A 216 21.37 -13.37 -8.59
CA THR A 216 20.63 -12.10 -8.54
C THR A 216 19.36 -12.33 -7.74
N TYR A 217 19.32 -11.76 -6.55
CA TYR A 217 18.22 -11.91 -5.61
C TYR A 217 17.57 -10.54 -5.33
N PRO A 218 16.26 -10.48 -5.07
CA PRO A 218 15.60 -9.31 -4.49
C PRO A 218 16.27 -8.99 -3.16
N ALA A 219 16.46 -7.73 -2.83
CA ALA A 219 17.17 -7.34 -1.59
C ALA A 219 16.49 -6.18 -0.88
N LEU A 220 16.67 -6.08 0.44
CA LEU A 220 16.16 -4.96 1.23
C LEU A 220 17.26 -4.22 1.96
N ALA A 221 17.15 -2.89 1.95
CA ALA A 221 18.03 -2.02 2.71
C ALA A 221 17.54 -1.92 4.16
N ALA A 222 18.48 -1.77 5.09
CA ALA A 222 18.18 -1.32 6.44
C ALA A 222 17.85 0.18 6.44
N ALA A 223 16.86 0.57 7.24
CA ALA A 223 16.48 1.96 7.45
C ALA A 223 17.65 2.74 8.07
N ARG A 224 17.81 4.01 7.65
CA ARG A 224 18.86 4.90 8.18
C ARG A 224 18.46 5.59 9.48
N SER A 225 17.16 5.66 9.76
CA SER A 225 16.59 6.31 10.94
C SER A 225 15.72 5.33 11.70
N ASP A 226 15.68 5.50 13.01
CA ASP A 226 14.79 4.72 13.86
C ASP A 226 13.32 5.13 13.65
N PRO A 227 12.37 4.18 13.71
CA PRO A 227 10.96 4.50 13.62
C PRO A 227 10.46 5.15 14.91
N ARG A 228 9.40 5.94 14.80
CA ARG A 228 8.74 6.62 15.93
C ARG A 228 7.54 5.82 16.40
N ILE A 229 7.15 6.02 17.66
CA ILE A 229 5.92 5.46 18.21
C ILE A 229 4.73 5.88 17.32
N GLY A 230 3.93 4.91 16.91
CA GLY A 230 2.79 5.07 16.01
C GLY A 230 3.13 4.93 14.52
N ASP A 231 4.40 4.89 14.11
CA ASP A 231 4.76 4.60 12.72
C ASP A 231 4.31 3.16 12.37
N PRO A 232 3.58 2.95 11.27
CA PRO A 232 3.11 1.62 10.88
C PRO A 232 4.27 0.78 10.35
N ILE A 233 4.20 -0.52 10.65
CA ILE A 233 5.19 -1.50 10.20
C ILE A 233 4.50 -2.74 9.62
N HIS A 234 5.22 -3.40 8.71
CA HIS A 234 4.78 -4.62 8.06
C HIS A 234 5.85 -5.70 8.24
N VAL A 235 5.59 -6.71 9.08
CA VAL A 235 6.51 -7.82 9.31
C VAL A 235 6.26 -8.89 8.26
N ILE A 236 7.28 -9.25 7.51
CA ILE A 236 7.19 -10.29 6.47
C ILE A 236 7.88 -11.54 6.99
N GLY A 237 7.21 -12.69 6.90
CA GLY A 237 7.82 -13.97 7.29
C GLY A 237 6.97 -15.20 7.04
N PHE A 238 7.46 -16.33 7.54
CA PHE A 238 6.89 -17.66 7.34
C PHE A 238 6.37 -18.19 8.68
N PRO A 239 5.15 -17.81 9.09
CA PRO A 239 4.61 -18.28 10.35
C PRO A 239 4.44 -19.80 10.28
N GLY A 240 4.93 -20.53 11.29
CA GLY A 240 4.97 -21.98 11.30
C GLY A 240 3.60 -22.64 11.13
N VAL A 241 2.52 -21.93 11.50
CA VAL A 241 1.13 -22.37 11.30
C VAL A 241 0.75 -22.50 9.82
N VAL A 242 1.36 -21.73 8.91
CA VAL A 242 1.11 -21.82 7.45
C VAL A 242 1.87 -22.99 6.84
N LEU A 243 3.01 -23.39 7.42
CA LEU A 243 3.82 -24.52 6.95
C LEU A 243 3.13 -25.89 7.21
N ALA A 244 2.24 -25.96 8.20
CA ALA A 244 1.58 -27.18 8.64
C ALA A 244 0.04 -27.14 8.55
N HIS A 245 -0.54 -26.13 7.90
CA HIS A 245 -2.00 -25.96 7.85
C HIS A 245 -2.67 -27.00 6.94
N GLU A 246 -3.53 -27.85 7.52
CA GLU A 246 -4.15 -29.00 6.83
C GLU A 246 -5.04 -28.60 5.64
N LEU A 247 -5.58 -27.38 5.66
CA LEU A 247 -6.49 -26.86 4.63
C LEU A 247 -5.80 -26.06 3.52
N LEU A 248 -4.49 -25.81 3.59
CA LEU A 248 -3.77 -25.02 2.60
C LEU A 248 -3.05 -25.91 1.57
N GLY A 249 -3.05 -25.47 0.31
CA GLY A 249 -2.27 -26.14 -0.74
C GLY A 249 -0.76 -26.02 -0.50
N LYS A 250 0.03 -26.94 -1.07
CA LYS A 250 1.49 -26.97 -0.92
C LYS A 250 2.23 -25.70 -1.37
N THR A 251 1.58 -24.81 -2.13
CA THR A 251 2.13 -23.51 -2.54
C THR A 251 2.07 -22.47 -1.42
N ALA A 252 1.19 -22.64 -0.43
CA ALA A 252 1.07 -21.70 0.69
C ALA A 252 2.28 -21.70 1.63
N SER A 253 2.99 -22.84 1.73
CA SER A 253 4.21 -22.93 2.53
C SER A 253 5.41 -22.22 1.89
N VAL A 254 5.31 -21.82 0.62
CA VAL A 254 6.37 -21.16 -0.15
C VAL A 254 6.22 -19.63 -0.16
N GLU A 255 5.01 -19.11 0.07
CA GLU A 255 4.79 -17.66 0.11
C GLU A 255 4.87 -17.12 1.55
N ALA A 256 5.69 -16.08 1.73
CA ALA A 256 5.71 -15.34 2.97
C ALA A 256 4.33 -14.70 3.26
N SER A 257 3.94 -14.71 4.53
CA SER A 257 2.82 -13.96 5.08
C SER A 257 3.27 -12.60 5.59
N VAL A 258 2.32 -11.69 5.78
CA VAL A 258 2.58 -10.35 6.30
C VAL A 258 1.71 -10.12 7.52
N THR A 259 2.31 -9.72 8.65
CA THR A 259 1.60 -9.24 9.82
C THR A 259 1.78 -7.73 9.94
N ASN A 260 0.68 -7.02 10.15
CA ASN A 260 0.66 -5.56 10.21
C ASN A 260 0.59 -5.12 11.67
N GLY A 261 1.26 -4.01 11.96
CA GLY A 261 1.19 -3.35 13.26
C GLY A 261 1.80 -1.96 13.21
N SER A 262 2.18 -1.46 14.37
CA SER A 262 2.79 -0.17 14.59
C SER A 262 3.90 -0.29 15.63
N VAL A 263 4.77 0.70 15.68
CA VAL A 263 5.71 0.84 16.80
C VAL A 263 4.94 1.30 18.03
N SER A 264 4.96 0.50 19.08
CA SER A 264 4.25 0.76 20.34
C SER A 264 5.17 1.36 21.42
N GLY A 265 6.48 1.31 21.23
CA GLY A 265 7.45 1.84 22.18
C GLY A 265 8.89 1.48 21.86
N VAL A 266 9.82 2.04 22.66
CA VAL A 266 11.22 1.61 22.71
C VAL A 266 11.48 1.12 24.14
N ARG A 267 12.15 -0.01 24.28
CA ARG A 267 12.53 -0.63 25.56
C ARG A 267 14.00 -1.01 25.52
N GLN A 268 14.52 -1.43 26.66
CA GLN A 268 15.83 -2.05 26.75
C GLN A 268 15.68 -3.50 27.19
N ASP A 269 16.51 -4.37 26.64
CA ASP A 269 16.62 -5.75 27.08
C ASP A 269 17.48 -5.86 28.36
N ALA A 270 17.70 -7.09 28.83
CA ALA A 270 18.40 -7.34 30.07
C ALA A 270 19.90 -6.96 30.05
N ILE A 271 20.49 -6.72 28.87
CA ILE A 271 21.87 -6.25 28.70
C ILE A 271 21.95 -4.77 28.32
N GLY A 272 20.85 -4.02 28.52
CA GLY A 272 20.80 -2.57 28.31
C GLY A 272 20.77 -2.17 26.84
N GLN A 273 20.41 -3.08 25.96
CA GLN A 273 20.33 -2.82 24.54
C GLN A 273 18.92 -2.41 24.13
N ASP A 274 18.82 -1.37 23.30
CA ASP A 274 17.52 -0.91 22.82
C ASP A 274 16.85 -1.94 21.89
N VAL A 275 15.53 -2.08 22.07
CA VAL A 275 14.62 -2.88 21.25
C VAL A 275 13.35 -2.08 20.94
N ILE A 276 12.79 -2.29 19.75
CA ILE A 276 11.55 -1.64 19.31
C ILE A 276 10.38 -2.54 19.70
N GLN A 277 9.45 -2.04 20.50
CA GLN A 277 8.21 -2.74 20.83
C GLN A 277 7.21 -2.54 19.69
N THR A 278 6.50 -3.61 19.30
CA THR A 278 5.42 -3.57 18.31
C THR A 278 4.22 -4.39 18.73
N ASP A 279 3.05 -3.96 18.26
CA ASP A 279 1.79 -4.69 18.35
C ASP A 279 1.57 -5.66 17.17
N ALA A 280 2.47 -5.69 16.18
CA ALA A 280 2.40 -6.59 15.03
C ALA A 280 2.40 -8.05 15.53
N PRO A 281 1.44 -8.90 15.10
CA PRO A 281 1.40 -10.29 15.51
C PRO A 281 2.70 -11.04 15.19
N ALA A 282 3.18 -11.81 16.16
CA ALA A 282 4.40 -12.59 16.06
C ALA A 282 4.13 -14.04 16.47
N ALA A 283 4.62 -14.98 15.67
CA ALA A 283 4.49 -16.41 15.92
C ALA A 283 5.82 -17.09 15.59
N HIS A 284 6.01 -18.30 16.11
CA HIS A 284 7.14 -19.15 15.73
C HIS A 284 7.21 -19.25 14.20
N GLY A 285 8.41 -19.11 13.63
CA GLY A 285 8.65 -19.01 12.19
C GLY A 285 8.79 -17.58 11.64
N ASN A 286 8.19 -16.56 12.28
CA ASN A 286 8.39 -15.16 11.86
C ASN A 286 9.69 -14.55 12.40
N SER A 287 10.29 -15.14 13.44
CA SER A 287 11.57 -14.69 14.01
C SER A 287 12.66 -14.65 12.94
N GLY A 288 13.42 -13.56 12.92
CA GLY A 288 14.41 -13.19 11.93
C GLY A 288 13.84 -12.44 10.71
N GLY A 289 12.51 -12.35 10.61
CA GLY A 289 11.83 -11.65 9.54
C GLY A 289 11.98 -10.13 9.60
N PRO A 290 12.06 -9.45 8.44
CA PRO A 290 12.19 -8.01 8.40
C PRO A 290 10.85 -7.32 8.69
N ALA A 291 10.88 -6.33 9.58
CA ALA A 291 9.82 -5.34 9.74
C ALA A 291 10.08 -4.17 8.81
N ILE A 292 9.14 -3.89 7.89
CA ILE A 292 9.28 -2.89 6.83
C ILE A 292 8.51 -1.63 7.21
N GLY A 293 9.13 -0.46 7.06
CA GLY A 293 8.50 0.85 7.23
C GLY A 293 7.80 1.34 5.95
N GLN A 294 7.24 2.55 6.00
CA GLN A 294 6.49 3.14 4.86
C GLN A 294 7.34 3.41 3.61
N ASP A 295 8.66 3.46 3.74
CA ASP A 295 9.60 3.72 2.65
C ASP A 295 10.12 2.43 1.98
N GLY A 296 9.66 1.26 2.42
CA GLY A 296 10.14 -0.03 1.92
C GLY A 296 11.50 -0.47 2.46
N THR A 297 12.00 0.18 3.51
CA THR A 297 13.23 -0.23 4.19
C THR A 297 12.94 -0.99 5.47
N VAL A 298 13.89 -1.85 5.88
CA VAL A 298 13.80 -2.65 7.10
C VAL A 298 14.05 -1.74 8.30
N VAL A 299 13.04 -1.50 9.13
CA VAL A 299 13.15 -0.70 10.37
C VAL A 299 13.58 -1.55 11.58
N GLY A 300 13.39 -2.87 11.50
CA GLY A 300 13.91 -3.81 12.49
C GLY A 300 13.73 -5.27 12.11
N VAL A 301 14.25 -6.17 12.95
CA VAL A 301 14.19 -7.62 12.79
C VAL A 301 13.38 -8.21 13.92
N LEU A 302 12.28 -8.90 13.62
CA LEU A 302 11.47 -9.55 14.65
C LEU A 302 12.29 -10.63 15.33
N THR A 303 12.42 -10.58 16.66
CA THR A 303 13.26 -11.52 17.43
C THR A 303 12.47 -12.33 18.43
N PHE A 304 12.13 -11.74 19.58
CA PHE A 304 11.49 -12.41 20.70
C PHE A 304 10.09 -11.85 20.97
N VAL A 305 9.27 -12.71 21.54
CA VAL A 305 7.91 -12.43 21.98
C VAL A 305 7.85 -12.52 23.50
N SER A 306 6.92 -11.81 24.13
CA SER A 306 6.66 -12.05 25.55
C SER A 306 5.83 -13.30 25.75
N LEU A 307 6.17 -14.05 26.80
CA LEU A 307 5.44 -15.23 27.23
C LEU A 307 4.63 -14.91 28.49
N SER A 308 3.43 -15.44 28.58
CA SER A 308 2.62 -15.40 29.80
C SER A 308 3.23 -16.31 30.87
N ALA A 309 2.75 -16.21 32.11
CA ALA A 309 3.16 -17.13 33.18
C ALA A 309 2.88 -18.61 32.85
N GLY A 310 1.96 -18.89 31.91
CA GLY A 310 1.64 -20.22 31.41
C GLY A 310 2.48 -20.66 30.20
N GLY A 311 3.39 -19.83 29.71
CA GLY A 311 4.23 -20.12 28.53
C GLY A 311 3.59 -19.77 27.18
N ASP A 312 2.38 -19.21 27.18
CA ASP A 312 1.69 -18.79 25.96
C ASP A 312 2.25 -17.48 25.42
N VAL A 313 2.31 -17.33 24.10
CA VAL A 313 2.74 -16.08 23.45
C VAL A 313 1.75 -14.96 23.71
N VAL A 314 2.22 -13.86 24.28
CA VAL A 314 1.47 -12.62 24.48
C VAL A 314 1.52 -11.79 23.20
N GLN A 315 0.45 -11.82 22.42
CA GLN A 315 0.32 -10.98 21.21
C GLN A 315 0.20 -9.49 21.58
N GLY A 316 0.68 -8.62 20.70
CA GLY A 316 0.63 -7.17 20.91
C GLY A 316 1.78 -6.61 21.74
N PHE A 317 2.70 -7.46 22.19
CA PHE A 317 3.87 -7.08 22.99
C PHE A 317 5.11 -7.85 22.50
N ASN A 318 5.52 -7.53 21.28
CA ASN A 318 6.61 -8.18 20.56
C ASN A 318 7.77 -7.21 20.34
N PHE A 319 8.97 -7.74 20.07
CA PHE A 319 10.18 -6.93 19.99
C PHE A 319 10.95 -7.12 18.69
N LEU A 320 11.47 -6.00 18.18
CA LEU A 320 12.33 -5.94 17.02
C LEU A 320 13.73 -5.45 17.41
N ILE A 321 14.74 -6.08 16.82
CA ILE A 321 16.10 -5.56 16.77
C ILE A 321 16.12 -4.34 15.86
N PRO A 322 16.57 -3.15 16.29
CA PRO A 322 16.59 -1.97 15.44
C PRO A 322 17.48 -2.10 14.20
N ALA A 323 17.07 -1.49 13.09
CA ALA A 323 17.85 -1.46 11.84
C ALA A 323 19.27 -0.88 11.99
N ARG A 324 19.45 0.08 12.91
CA ARG A 324 20.78 0.61 13.25
C ARG A 324 21.72 -0.47 13.76
N ASP A 325 21.21 -1.44 14.51
CA ASP A 325 22.03 -2.52 15.06
C ASP A 325 22.33 -3.60 14.02
N VAL A 326 21.44 -3.81 13.05
CA VAL A 326 21.76 -4.57 11.83
C VAL A 326 22.90 -3.90 11.07
N THR A 327 22.85 -2.58 10.89
CA THR A 327 23.91 -1.83 10.19
C THR A 327 25.25 -1.94 10.90
N LYS A 328 25.27 -1.80 12.23
CA LYS A 328 26.48 -2.03 13.05
C LYS A 328 26.98 -3.47 12.93
N PHE A 329 26.08 -4.45 12.97
CA PHE A 329 26.42 -5.86 12.80
C PHE A 329 27.02 -6.16 11.42
N LEU A 330 26.59 -5.48 10.36
CA LEU A 330 27.14 -5.65 9.01
C LEU A 330 28.46 -4.90 8.79
N ALA A 331 28.87 -4.02 9.71
CA ALA A 331 30.14 -3.31 9.59
C ALA A 331 31.33 -4.28 9.51
N GLY A 332 32.28 -3.97 8.63
CA GLY A 332 33.46 -4.82 8.35
C GLY A 332 33.19 -6.00 7.41
N THR A 333 32.03 -6.03 6.75
CA THR A 333 31.71 -7.03 5.72
C THR A 333 31.59 -6.38 4.34
N ASP A 334 31.60 -7.19 3.27
CA ASP A 334 31.42 -6.71 1.89
C ASP A 334 29.95 -6.43 1.52
N VAL A 335 29.02 -6.51 2.48
CA VAL A 335 27.57 -6.39 2.25
C VAL A 335 27.21 -4.96 1.82
N ARG A 336 26.46 -4.86 0.72
CA ARG A 336 25.89 -3.61 0.20
C ARG A 336 24.38 -3.67 0.32
N ALA A 337 23.88 -3.23 1.48
CA ALA A 337 22.48 -3.37 1.83
C ALA A 337 21.54 -2.71 0.81
N GLY A 338 20.56 -3.48 0.32
CA GLY A 338 19.56 -3.08 -0.66
C GLY A 338 20.00 -3.11 -2.13
N GLU A 339 21.27 -3.40 -2.43
CA GLU A 339 21.74 -3.48 -3.81
C GLU A 339 21.19 -4.74 -4.49
N SER A 340 20.45 -4.58 -5.59
CA SER A 340 19.92 -5.70 -6.36
C SER A 340 19.55 -5.27 -7.78
N ARG A 341 19.98 -6.07 -8.77
CA ARG A 341 19.56 -5.91 -10.17
C ARG A 341 18.08 -6.26 -10.36
N PHE A 342 17.56 -7.22 -9.59
CA PHE A 342 16.14 -7.58 -9.63
C PHE A 342 15.24 -6.42 -9.20
N ASN A 343 15.63 -5.71 -8.14
CA ASN A 343 14.83 -4.61 -7.59
C ASN A 343 14.53 -3.50 -8.63
N ALA A 344 15.48 -3.20 -9.52
CA ALA A 344 15.31 -2.19 -10.56
C ALA A 344 14.18 -2.57 -11.54
N ALA A 345 14.25 -3.79 -12.10
CA ALA A 345 13.25 -4.30 -13.04
C ALA A 345 11.88 -4.47 -12.36
N TRP A 346 11.85 -5.03 -11.15
CA TRP A 346 10.61 -5.23 -10.38
C TRP A 346 9.92 -3.91 -10.04
N THR A 347 10.67 -2.94 -9.53
CA THR A 347 10.14 -1.62 -9.17
C THR A 347 9.63 -0.88 -10.40
N ALA A 348 10.37 -0.90 -11.51
CA ALA A 348 9.93 -0.29 -12.77
C ALA A 348 8.63 -0.93 -13.28
N GLY A 349 8.54 -2.27 -13.21
CA GLY A 349 7.34 -3.02 -13.56
C GLY A 349 6.12 -2.63 -12.74
N LEU A 350 6.25 -2.57 -11.42
CA LEU A 350 5.17 -2.15 -10.51
C LEU A 350 4.76 -0.68 -10.74
N MET A 351 5.72 0.22 -10.88
CA MET A 351 5.45 1.65 -11.12
C MET A 351 4.73 1.89 -12.46
N ASP A 352 5.10 1.16 -13.51
CA ASP A 352 4.43 1.26 -14.81
C ASP A 352 3.06 0.58 -14.80
N LEU A 353 2.88 -0.50 -14.05
CA LEU A 353 1.58 -1.16 -13.88
C LEU A 353 0.60 -0.25 -13.14
N ALA A 354 1.03 0.38 -12.05
CA ALA A 354 0.24 1.34 -11.28
C ALA A 354 -0.04 2.64 -12.08
N GLY A 355 0.86 3.02 -12.97
CA GLY A 355 0.75 4.21 -13.81
C GLY A 355 0.08 3.99 -15.16
N ASP A 356 -0.67 2.89 -15.34
CA ASP A 356 -1.38 2.51 -16.56
C ASP A 356 -0.52 2.39 -17.84
N ARG A 357 0.80 2.17 -17.69
CA ARG A 357 1.76 1.91 -18.78
C ARG A 357 1.98 0.40 -18.97
N TYR A 358 0.93 -0.35 -19.25
CA TYR A 358 0.96 -1.82 -19.21
C TYR A 358 1.98 -2.47 -20.15
N ALA A 359 2.22 -1.92 -21.34
CA ALA A 359 3.22 -2.47 -22.27
C ALA A 359 4.66 -2.34 -21.72
N ARG A 360 4.99 -1.22 -21.06
CA ARG A 360 6.30 -1.03 -20.43
C ARG A 360 6.41 -1.85 -19.14
N ALA A 361 5.33 -1.91 -18.36
CA ALA A 361 5.23 -2.79 -17.19
C ALA A 361 5.55 -4.24 -17.58
N LEU A 362 4.91 -4.75 -18.64
CA LEU A 362 5.12 -6.11 -19.13
C LEU A 362 6.58 -6.37 -19.54
N ALA A 363 7.26 -5.40 -20.14
CA ALA A 363 8.68 -5.53 -20.49
C ALA A 363 9.57 -5.61 -19.24
N ALA A 364 9.40 -4.68 -18.28
CA ALA A 364 10.18 -4.66 -17.04
C ALA A 364 9.91 -5.88 -16.15
N LEU A 365 8.66 -6.35 -16.09
CA LEU A 365 8.28 -7.55 -15.35
C LEU A 365 8.87 -8.83 -15.95
N ARG A 366 9.02 -8.91 -17.29
CA ARG A 366 9.70 -10.02 -17.96
C ARG A 366 11.19 -10.03 -17.65
N GLU A 367 11.81 -8.85 -17.55
CA GLU A 367 13.20 -8.74 -17.11
C GLU A 367 13.34 -9.23 -15.66
N ALA A 368 12.42 -8.85 -14.76
CA ALA A 368 12.42 -9.34 -13.38
C ALA A 368 12.29 -10.88 -13.31
N ASP A 369 11.39 -11.49 -14.09
CA ASP A 369 11.23 -12.95 -14.17
C ASP A 369 12.46 -13.63 -14.79
N ALA A 370 13.13 -13.00 -15.76
CA ALA A 370 14.38 -13.53 -16.31
C ALA A 370 15.53 -13.52 -15.30
N LEU A 371 15.60 -12.49 -14.44
CA LEU A 371 16.62 -12.38 -13.39
C LEU A 371 16.40 -13.38 -12.25
N MET A 372 15.15 -13.57 -11.83
CA MET A 372 14.79 -14.56 -10.83
C MET A 372 13.49 -15.28 -11.21
N PRO A 373 13.60 -16.40 -11.95
CA PRO A 373 12.42 -17.09 -12.46
C PRO A 373 11.64 -17.79 -11.36
N GLY A 374 10.35 -17.93 -11.59
CA GLY A 374 9.47 -18.71 -10.72
C GLY A 374 8.86 -17.93 -9.56
N GLN A 375 9.08 -16.62 -9.50
CA GLN A 375 8.52 -15.75 -8.46
C GLN A 375 6.99 -15.64 -8.55
N PRO A 376 6.22 -16.03 -7.50
CA PRO A 376 4.76 -15.95 -7.52
C PRO A 376 4.22 -14.53 -7.75
N ASP A 377 4.82 -13.53 -7.09
CA ASP A 377 4.41 -12.12 -7.22
C ASP A 377 4.67 -11.57 -8.61
N VAL A 378 5.81 -11.90 -9.21
CA VAL A 378 6.15 -11.49 -10.58
C VAL A 378 5.19 -12.13 -11.58
N LYS A 379 4.87 -13.42 -11.41
CA LYS A 379 3.90 -14.12 -12.26
C LYS A 379 2.51 -13.48 -12.19
N ARG A 380 2.03 -13.11 -11.00
CA ARG A 380 0.75 -12.41 -10.83
C ARG A 380 0.75 -11.06 -11.54
N ALA A 381 1.80 -10.26 -11.34
CA ALA A 381 1.93 -8.96 -11.99
C ALA A 381 2.05 -9.07 -13.52
N LEU A 382 2.76 -10.09 -14.03
CA LEU A 382 2.85 -10.38 -15.47
C LEU A 382 1.48 -10.71 -16.07
N GLN A 383 0.71 -11.57 -15.39
CA GLN A 383 -0.64 -11.93 -15.83
C GLN A 383 -1.57 -10.71 -15.85
N GLU A 384 -1.51 -9.86 -14.81
CA GLU A 384 -2.27 -8.62 -14.74
C GLU A 384 -1.88 -7.65 -15.88
N ALA A 385 -0.58 -7.43 -16.07
CA ALA A 385 -0.07 -6.55 -17.11
C ALA A 385 -0.47 -7.04 -18.51
N ASP A 386 -0.31 -8.33 -18.80
CA ASP A 386 -0.69 -8.95 -20.08
C ASP A 386 -2.21 -8.82 -20.33
N ALA A 387 -3.03 -9.08 -19.31
CA ALA A 387 -4.48 -8.93 -19.40
C ALA A 387 -4.88 -7.48 -19.69
N LYS A 388 -4.24 -6.48 -19.05
CA LYS A 388 -4.51 -5.05 -19.26
C LYS A 388 -3.94 -4.52 -20.58
N VAL A 389 -2.88 -5.14 -21.13
CA VAL A 389 -2.44 -4.84 -22.51
C VAL A 389 -3.49 -5.31 -23.52
N LYS A 390 -4.02 -6.53 -23.34
CA LYS A 390 -5.04 -7.10 -24.25
C LYS A 390 -6.39 -6.39 -24.11
N ASN A 391 -6.77 -6.05 -22.89
CA ASN A 391 -8.05 -5.42 -22.55
C ASN A 391 -7.79 -4.19 -21.67
N PRO A 392 -7.39 -3.05 -22.26
CA PRO A 392 -7.12 -1.85 -21.49
C PRO A 392 -8.41 -1.36 -20.80
N PRO A 393 -8.35 -0.95 -19.52
CA PRO A 393 -9.51 -0.37 -18.85
C PRO A 393 -10.02 0.86 -19.62
N PRO A 394 -11.35 1.07 -19.66
CA PRO A 394 -11.92 2.20 -20.34
C PRO A 394 -11.40 3.48 -19.71
N ARG A 395 -10.81 4.37 -20.52
CA ARG A 395 -10.40 5.69 -20.05
C ARG A 395 -11.65 6.48 -19.66
N PRO A 396 -11.65 7.19 -18.52
CA PRO A 396 -12.80 8.00 -18.15
C PRO A 396 -13.11 8.99 -19.27
N LEU A 397 -14.37 9.04 -19.68
CA LEU A 397 -14.85 10.04 -20.63
C LEU A 397 -14.43 11.43 -20.12
N PRO A 398 -13.94 12.32 -21.00
CA PRO A 398 -13.47 13.63 -20.61
C PRO A 398 -14.65 14.55 -20.27
N TRP A 399 -15.33 14.28 -19.16
CA TRP A 399 -16.52 15.00 -18.73
C TRP A 399 -16.24 16.49 -18.60
N ALA A 400 -15.03 16.90 -18.20
CA ALA A 400 -14.64 18.31 -18.16
C ALA A 400 -14.71 18.99 -19.55
N TRP A 401 -14.29 18.30 -20.61
CA TRP A 401 -14.36 18.84 -21.97
C TRP A 401 -15.79 18.82 -22.52
N ILE A 402 -16.56 17.78 -22.19
CA ILE A 402 -17.98 17.67 -22.57
C ILE A 402 -18.79 18.76 -21.87
N THR A 403 -18.59 18.97 -20.56
CA THR A 403 -19.28 20.02 -19.80
C THR A 403 -18.86 21.40 -20.27
N LEU A 404 -17.57 21.63 -20.54
CA LEU A 404 -17.09 22.89 -21.11
C LEU A 404 -17.76 23.18 -22.46
N ALA A 405 -17.79 22.19 -23.37
CA ALA A 405 -18.44 22.33 -24.66
C ALA A 405 -19.93 22.65 -24.53
N LEU A 406 -20.63 21.98 -23.62
CA LEU A 406 -22.05 22.22 -23.35
C LEU A 406 -22.30 23.61 -22.77
N VAL A 407 -21.46 24.07 -21.83
CA VAL A 407 -21.54 25.41 -21.23
C VAL A 407 -21.29 26.49 -22.28
N VAL A 408 -20.29 26.32 -23.14
CA VAL A 408 -19.99 27.25 -24.23
C VAL A 408 -21.14 27.30 -25.24
N ALA A 409 -21.68 26.14 -25.65
CA ALA A 409 -22.81 26.08 -26.57
C ALA A 409 -24.07 26.75 -25.99
N SER A 410 -24.39 26.45 -24.73
CA SER A 410 -25.52 27.07 -24.02
C SER A 410 -25.32 28.59 -23.87
N GLY A 411 -24.13 29.02 -23.43
CA GLY A 411 -23.78 30.43 -23.30
C GLY A 411 -23.88 31.20 -24.63
N GLY A 412 -23.42 30.59 -25.73
CA GLY A 412 -23.57 31.13 -27.08
C GLY A 412 -25.02 31.27 -27.50
N GLY A 413 -25.85 30.25 -27.25
CA GLY A 413 -27.28 30.27 -27.52
C GLY A 413 -28.03 31.36 -26.74
N TYR A 414 -27.81 31.45 -25.43
CA TYR A 414 -28.38 32.52 -24.60
C TYR A 414 -27.87 33.90 -25.00
N GLY A 415 -26.58 34.02 -25.35
CA GLY A 415 -25.99 35.25 -25.86
C GLY A 415 -26.66 35.73 -27.14
N ALA A 416 -26.89 34.82 -28.11
CA ALA A 416 -27.58 35.13 -29.36
C ALA A 416 -29.04 35.57 -29.12
N LEU A 417 -29.76 34.87 -28.23
CA LEU A 417 -31.12 35.26 -27.84
C LEU A 417 -31.16 36.61 -27.13
N ALA A 418 -30.24 36.88 -26.21
CA ALA A 418 -30.12 38.15 -25.52
C ALA A 418 -29.77 39.29 -26.49
N TYR A 419 -28.85 39.05 -27.43
CA TYR A 419 -28.50 40.01 -28.48
C TYR A 419 -29.70 40.30 -29.38
N ARG A 420 -30.43 39.28 -29.83
CA ARG A 420 -31.64 39.46 -30.65
C ARG A 420 -32.72 40.23 -29.88
N ARG A 421 -32.93 39.92 -28.59
CA ARG A 421 -33.87 40.65 -27.71
C ARG A 421 -33.45 42.10 -27.52
N TRP A 422 -32.16 42.36 -27.32
CA TRP A 422 -31.63 43.72 -27.20
C TRP A 422 -31.81 44.48 -28.51
N ARG A 423 -31.40 43.91 -29.66
CA ARG A 423 -31.55 44.52 -31.00
C ARG A 423 -33.00 44.91 -31.29
N ASN A 424 -33.95 44.03 -30.97
CA ASN A 424 -35.38 44.29 -31.20
C ASN A 424 -35.97 45.33 -30.24
N ASN A 425 -35.42 45.49 -29.03
CA ASN A 425 -35.96 46.39 -28.01
C ASN A 425 -35.11 47.65 -27.76
N ARG A 426 -33.98 47.84 -28.46
CA ARG A 426 -33.02 48.94 -28.18
C ARG A 426 -33.62 50.34 -28.35
N PHE A 427 -34.67 50.46 -29.17
CA PHE A 427 -35.39 51.71 -29.40
C PHE A 427 -36.78 51.73 -28.72
N ARG A 428 -37.12 50.69 -27.95
CA ARG A 428 -38.40 50.60 -27.26
C ARG A 428 -38.33 51.40 -25.96
N ILE A 429 -38.96 52.57 -25.97
CA ILE A 429 -39.09 53.43 -24.79
C ILE A 429 -40.39 53.07 -24.07
N LYS A 430 -40.37 52.91 -22.73
CA LYS A 430 -41.59 52.66 -21.95
C LYS A 430 -42.23 53.98 -21.54
N ALA A 431 -43.54 53.98 -21.31
CA ALA A 431 -44.27 55.19 -20.89
C ALA A 431 -43.67 55.88 -19.66
N LYS A 432 -43.18 55.12 -18.68
CA LYS A 432 -42.49 55.66 -17.49
C LYS A 432 -41.16 56.37 -17.81
N ASP A 433 -40.46 55.93 -18.86
CA ASP A 433 -39.19 56.55 -19.26
C ASP A 433 -39.46 57.88 -19.98
N VAL A 434 -40.58 57.97 -20.72
CA VAL A 434 -41.09 59.23 -21.28
C VAL A 434 -41.49 60.20 -20.17
N ALA A 435 -42.25 59.72 -19.17
CA ALA A 435 -42.63 60.55 -18.02
C ALA A 435 -41.40 61.11 -17.29
N ARG A 436 -40.40 60.26 -17.04
CA ARG A 436 -39.12 60.71 -16.46
C ARG A 436 -38.38 61.73 -17.33
N MET A 437 -38.33 61.54 -18.66
CA MET A 437 -37.71 62.51 -19.57
C MET A 437 -38.41 63.88 -19.52
N MET A 438 -39.72 63.91 -19.30
CA MET A 438 -40.48 65.15 -19.14
C MET A 438 -40.20 65.80 -17.78
N GLU A 439 -40.12 65.01 -16.70
CA GLU A 439 -39.77 65.48 -15.35
C GLU A 439 -38.33 66.03 -15.27
N GLU A 440 -37.38 65.41 -15.98
CA GLU A 440 -35.97 65.84 -16.06
C GLU A 440 -35.74 67.02 -17.03
N GLY A 441 -36.80 67.54 -17.66
CA GLY A 441 -36.72 68.72 -18.54
C GLY A 441 -36.27 68.45 -19.98
N ALA A 442 -36.04 67.18 -20.38
CA ALA A 442 -35.65 66.81 -21.74
C ALA A 442 -36.81 66.91 -22.77
N ASN A 443 -38.06 66.93 -22.27
CA ASN A 443 -39.30 67.23 -22.99
C ASN A 443 -39.35 66.66 -24.43
N PRO A 444 -39.44 65.33 -24.63
CA PRO A 444 -39.35 64.71 -25.96
C PRO A 444 -40.52 65.09 -26.88
N MET A 445 -40.29 65.07 -28.20
CA MET A 445 -41.38 65.19 -29.18
C MET A 445 -42.13 63.86 -29.28
N LEU A 446 -43.43 63.87 -28.99
CA LEU A 446 -44.28 62.67 -29.04
C LEU A 446 -44.98 62.58 -30.41
N LEU A 447 -44.88 61.41 -31.05
CA LEU A 447 -45.61 61.12 -32.29
C LEU A 447 -46.58 59.96 -32.05
N ASP A 448 -47.79 60.04 -32.60
CA ASP A 448 -48.73 58.92 -32.63
C ASP A 448 -48.77 58.37 -34.05
N VAL A 449 -48.28 57.15 -34.24
CA VAL A 449 -48.15 56.49 -35.55
C VAL A 449 -48.94 55.19 -35.58
N ARG A 450 -50.02 55.12 -34.80
CA ARG A 450 -50.96 54.00 -34.83
C ARG A 450 -51.75 53.99 -36.14
N GLN A 451 -52.30 52.84 -36.51
CA GLN A 451 -53.19 52.74 -37.67
C GLN A 451 -54.42 53.66 -37.52
N PRO A 452 -54.94 54.26 -38.61
CA PRO A 452 -56.06 55.22 -38.54
C PRO A 452 -57.30 54.68 -37.81
N SER A 453 -57.60 53.39 -37.98
CA SER A 453 -58.69 52.69 -37.29
C SER A 453 -58.45 52.62 -35.77
N ALA A 454 -57.21 52.34 -35.35
CA ALA A 454 -56.83 52.26 -33.94
C ALA A 454 -56.84 53.63 -33.24
N VAL A 455 -56.50 54.72 -33.94
CA VAL A 455 -56.57 56.09 -33.39
C VAL A 455 -58.03 56.54 -33.21
N THR A 456 -58.90 56.16 -34.14
CA THR A 456 -60.33 56.56 -34.11
C THR A 456 -61.11 55.76 -33.06
N GLN A 457 -60.79 54.49 -32.86
CA GLN A 457 -61.48 53.61 -31.91
C GLN A 457 -60.91 53.65 -30.47
N SER A 458 -59.71 54.19 -30.27
CA SER A 458 -59.09 54.27 -28.94
C SER A 458 -59.59 55.48 -28.14
N ALA A 459 -60.06 55.26 -26.92
CA ALA A 459 -60.39 56.33 -25.97
C ALA A 459 -59.15 57.07 -25.41
N LEU A 460 -57.94 56.61 -25.74
CA LEU A 460 -56.68 57.10 -25.17
C LEU A 460 -55.98 58.03 -26.17
N ARG A 461 -55.99 59.33 -25.86
CA ARG A 461 -55.27 60.37 -26.60
C ARG A 461 -54.02 60.75 -25.80
N ILE A 462 -52.85 60.72 -26.44
CA ILE A 462 -51.60 61.15 -25.81
C ILE A 462 -51.51 62.68 -25.94
N PRO A 463 -51.56 63.44 -24.83
CA PRO A 463 -51.51 64.90 -24.89
C PRO A 463 -50.21 65.40 -25.53
N GLY A 464 -50.31 66.36 -26.45
CA GLY A 464 -49.15 66.93 -27.15
C GLY A 464 -48.50 66.02 -28.21
N ALA A 465 -49.05 64.82 -28.46
CA ALA A 465 -48.54 63.94 -29.51
C ALA A 465 -49.09 64.36 -30.89
N ARG A 466 -48.20 64.39 -31.90
CA ARG A 466 -48.57 64.68 -33.28
C ARG A 466 -48.85 63.38 -34.03
N TYR A 467 -50.04 63.26 -34.61
CA TYR A 467 -50.39 62.08 -35.38
C TYR A 467 -49.73 62.09 -36.77
N ILE A 468 -49.15 60.96 -37.16
CA ILE A 468 -48.62 60.72 -38.51
C ILE A 468 -49.10 59.35 -38.97
N ALA A 469 -49.72 59.30 -40.13
CA ALA A 469 -50.17 58.04 -40.70
C ALA A 469 -48.95 57.16 -41.07
N PRO A 470 -48.99 55.84 -40.78
CA PRO A 470 -47.85 54.94 -41.05
C PRO A 470 -47.36 54.97 -42.50
N ASP A 471 -48.27 55.11 -43.47
CA ASP A 471 -47.98 55.15 -44.90
C ASP A 471 -47.27 56.44 -45.34
N ALA A 472 -47.53 57.56 -44.67
CA ALA A 472 -46.80 58.81 -44.86
C ALA A 472 -45.37 58.73 -44.33
N LEU A 473 -45.15 57.93 -43.27
CA LEU A 473 -43.84 57.70 -42.67
C LEU A 473 -42.94 56.85 -43.57
N GLU A 474 -43.49 55.80 -44.20
CA GLU A 474 -42.75 54.94 -45.16
C GLU A 474 -42.34 55.69 -46.44
N LYS A 475 -43.13 56.66 -46.87
CA LYS A 475 -42.85 57.50 -48.05
C LYS A 475 -41.85 58.63 -47.78
N GLY A 476 -41.36 58.76 -46.53
CA GLY A 476 -40.40 59.80 -46.13
C GLY A 476 -40.97 61.23 -46.15
N GLN A 477 -42.28 61.39 -46.26
CA GLN A 477 -42.96 62.68 -46.34
C GLN A 477 -43.31 63.20 -44.94
N LEU A 478 -42.28 63.50 -44.15
CA LEU A 478 -42.42 63.96 -42.77
C LEU A 478 -42.33 65.48 -42.72
N ASN A 479 -43.48 66.18 -42.70
CA ASN A 479 -43.50 67.62 -42.42
C ASN A 479 -43.48 67.87 -40.91
N LEU A 480 -42.35 67.51 -40.29
CA LEU A 480 -42.08 67.66 -38.88
C LEU A 480 -41.17 68.87 -38.67
N ASP A 481 -41.71 69.91 -38.03
CA ASP A 481 -40.91 71.04 -37.53
C ASP A 481 -40.18 70.58 -36.27
N ALA A 482 -39.07 69.87 -36.46
CA ALA A 482 -38.35 69.16 -35.41
C ALA A 482 -36.95 69.76 -35.23
N ASP A 483 -36.67 70.25 -34.02
CA ASP A 483 -35.31 70.56 -33.58
C ASP A 483 -34.45 69.29 -33.66
N PRO A 484 -33.36 69.27 -34.46
CA PRO A 484 -32.48 68.11 -34.60
C PRO A 484 -31.88 67.62 -33.27
N ALA A 485 -31.84 68.48 -32.23
CA ALA A 485 -31.33 68.13 -30.91
C ALA A 485 -32.37 67.45 -30.00
N ARG A 486 -33.65 67.43 -30.39
CA ARG A 486 -34.74 66.94 -29.54
C ARG A 486 -35.02 65.46 -29.77
N THR A 487 -35.16 64.71 -28.68
CA THR A 487 -35.48 63.27 -28.77
C THR A 487 -36.92 63.08 -29.25
N VAL A 488 -37.10 62.24 -30.27
CA VAL A 488 -38.42 61.88 -30.81
C VAL A 488 -38.84 60.51 -30.29
N VAL A 489 -40.05 60.43 -29.73
CA VAL A 489 -40.65 59.19 -29.24
C VAL A 489 -41.94 58.93 -30.01
N ALA A 490 -41.93 57.89 -30.84
CA ALA A 490 -43.10 57.47 -31.59
C ALA A 490 -43.87 56.38 -30.85
N TYR A 491 -45.18 56.56 -30.74
CA TYR A 491 -46.12 55.59 -30.21
C TYR A 491 -46.75 54.82 -31.36
N CYS A 492 -46.36 53.56 -31.51
CA CYS A 492 -46.88 52.64 -32.51
C CYS A 492 -47.80 51.59 -31.84
N THR A 493 -48.71 50.98 -32.61
CA THR A 493 -49.40 49.74 -32.22
C THR A 493 -48.52 48.52 -32.40
#